data_AF-A0A0G0F584-F1
#
_entry.id   AF-A0A0G0F584-F1
#
_cell.length_a   1.000
_cell.length_b   1.000
_cell.length_c   1.000
_cell.angle_alpha   90.00
_cell.angle_beta   90.00
_cell.angle_gamma   90.00
#
_symmetry.space_group_name_H-M   'P 1'
#
loop_
_entity.id
_entity.type
_entity.pdbx_description
1 polymer ?
#
loop_
_entity_poly.entity_id
_entity_poly.type
_entity_poly.pdbx_seq_one_letter_code
_entity_poly.pdbx_strand_id
1 'polypeptide(L)'
;QDYIPDENILKLLEKVISSFNTSPYPLLEKEREFLGVGLPLGNLTSQLFVNIYMNKFDQFMKHKLKMKYCIRYADDFVILSEDKKELENLIELIRNFLKNELKLELHPNKISIETFSSGVDFLGMVNFPKHKILRTKTKRRMFKKISKKREELKDKIISQESFNQSLQSYLGVLKHCEGRKIEWKIIQKNFA
;
A
#
# COMPACT_ATOMS: atom_id res chain seq x y z
N GLN A 1 -27.49 -7.69 -16.57
CA GLN A 1 -26.10 -7.48 -17.05
C GLN A 1 -25.85 -5.98 -16.94
N ASP A 2 -25.43 -5.53 -15.75
CA ASP A 2 -25.88 -4.21 -15.27
C ASP A 2 -24.87 -3.07 -15.48
N TYR A 3 -23.65 -3.37 -15.97
CA TYR A 3 -22.57 -2.38 -16.06
C TYR A 3 -21.90 -2.28 -17.43
N ILE A 4 -21.74 -3.39 -18.16
CA ILE A 4 -21.10 -3.40 -19.50
C ILE A 4 -22.04 -4.15 -20.46
N PRO A 5 -22.76 -3.43 -21.33
CA PRO A 5 -23.71 -4.06 -22.27
C PRO A 5 -23.02 -4.67 -23.49
N ASP A 6 -21.81 -4.21 -23.84
CA ASP A 6 -21.08 -4.67 -25.02
C ASP A 6 -20.42 -6.05 -24.79
N GLU A 7 -20.87 -7.05 -25.54
CA GLU A 7 -20.35 -8.43 -25.46
C GLU A 7 -18.90 -8.57 -25.95
N ASN A 8 -18.45 -7.75 -26.90
CA ASN A 8 -17.08 -7.81 -27.40
C ASN A 8 -16.10 -7.29 -26.34
N ILE A 9 -16.48 -6.24 -25.62
CA ILE A 9 -15.70 -5.74 -24.48
C ILE A 9 -15.62 -6.82 -23.39
N LEU A 10 -16.73 -7.50 -23.10
CA LEU A 10 -16.73 -8.58 -22.10
C LEU A 10 -15.81 -9.74 -22.51
N LYS A 11 -15.87 -10.19 -23.77
CA LYS A 11 -14.96 -11.22 -24.30
C LYS A 11 -13.50 -10.80 -24.20
N LEU A 12 -13.20 -9.52 -24.46
CA LEU A 12 -11.84 -9.00 -24.32
C LEU A 12 -11.38 -8.99 -22.86
N LEU A 13 -12.23 -8.53 -21.94
CA LEU A 13 -11.94 -8.54 -20.50
C LEU A 13 -11.72 -9.96 -19.98
N GLU A 14 -12.56 -10.90 -20.39
CA GLU A 14 -12.42 -12.32 -20.07
C GLU A 14 -11.08 -12.88 -20.56
N LYS A 15 -10.70 -12.57 -21.81
CA LYS A 15 -9.38 -12.96 -22.35
C LYS A 15 -8.22 -12.37 -21.56
N VAL A 16 -8.32 -11.10 -21.14
CA VAL A 16 -7.28 -10.45 -20.33
C VAL A 16 -7.19 -11.10 -18.94
N ILE A 17 -8.32 -11.31 -18.27
CA ILE A 17 -8.35 -11.90 -16.92
C ILE A 17 -7.86 -13.35 -16.94
N SER A 18 -8.30 -14.15 -17.90
CA SER A 18 -7.90 -15.56 -18.06
C SER A 18 -6.48 -15.74 -18.59
N SER A 19 -5.83 -14.69 -19.10
CA SER A 19 -4.45 -14.76 -19.61
C SER A 19 -3.40 -15.02 -18.52
N PHE A 20 -3.76 -14.84 -17.23
CA PHE A 20 -2.89 -15.11 -16.10
C PHE A 20 -3.50 -16.16 -15.18
N ASN A 21 -2.67 -17.12 -14.77
CA ASN A 21 -3.02 -18.08 -13.74
C ASN A 21 -1.80 -18.29 -12.84
N THR A 22 -2.02 -18.32 -11.53
CA THR A 22 -1.02 -18.72 -10.55
C THR A 22 -0.72 -20.22 -10.72
N SER A 23 0.40 -20.53 -11.37
CA SER A 23 0.84 -21.92 -11.61
C SER A 23 1.02 -22.70 -10.30
N PRO A 24 0.65 -24.00 -10.25
CA PRO A 24 0.89 -24.84 -9.09
C PRO A 24 2.36 -25.26 -9.05
N TYR A 25 3.16 -24.63 -8.19
CA TYR A 25 4.41 -25.22 -7.67
C TYR A 25 4.09 -25.76 -6.27
N PRO A 26 4.64 -26.92 -5.86
CA PRO A 26 3.93 -27.91 -5.03
C PRO A 26 3.33 -27.27 -3.78
N LEU A 27 2.00 -27.19 -3.79
CA LEU A 27 1.21 -26.51 -2.79
C LEU A 27 0.88 -27.47 -1.64
N LEU A 28 1.06 -27.00 -0.40
CA LEU A 28 0.48 -27.63 0.78
C LEU A 28 -1.05 -27.66 0.60
N GLU A 29 -1.79 -28.61 1.20
CA GLU A 29 -3.27 -28.72 1.02
C GLU A 29 -4.01 -27.38 1.20
N LYS A 30 -3.55 -26.53 2.13
CA LYS A 30 -4.09 -25.18 2.38
C LYS A 30 -4.01 -24.22 1.19
N GLU A 31 -3.09 -24.44 0.27
CA GLU A 31 -2.86 -23.51 -0.83
C GLU A 31 -3.65 -23.89 -2.10
N ARG A 32 -4.25 -25.10 -2.13
CA ARG A 32 -5.15 -25.53 -3.22
C ARG A 32 -6.39 -24.66 -3.35
N GLU A 33 -6.83 -24.01 -2.27
CA GLU A 33 -7.96 -23.07 -2.26
C GLU A 33 -7.70 -21.80 -3.10
N PHE A 34 -6.44 -21.49 -3.41
CA PHE A 34 -6.03 -20.28 -4.14
C PHE A 34 -5.62 -20.54 -5.59
N LEU A 35 -5.82 -21.76 -6.10
CA LEU A 35 -5.56 -22.10 -7.51
C LEU A 35 -6.44 -21.24 -8.42
N GLY A 36 -5.82 -20.51 -9.35
CA GLY A 36 -6.54 -19.58 -10.23
C GLY A 36 -6.94 -18.25 -9.58
N VAL A 37 -6.55 -18.00 -8.33
CA VAL A 37 -6.80 -16.73 -7.64
C VAL A 37 -5.56 -15.84 -7.71
N GLY A 38 -5.75 -14.62 -8.21
CA GLY A 38 -4.71 -13.59 -8.21
C GLY A 38 -4.70 -12.77 -9.50
N LEU A 39 -3.89 -11.72 -9.49
CA LEU A 39 -3.63 -10.87 -10.65
C LEU A 39 -2.12 -10.74 -10.85
N PRO A 40 -1.64 -10.58 -12.10
CA PRO A 40 -0.21 -10.41 -12.37
C PRO A 40 0.31 -9.10 -11.75
N LEU A 41 1.22 -9.22 -10.78
CA LEU A 41 1.85 -8.06 -10.14
C LEU A 41 2.71 -7.29 -11.14
N GLY A 42 2.47 -5.98 -11.24
CA GLY A 42 3.19 -5.10 -12.18
C GLY A 42 2.47 -4.84 -13.50
N ASN A 43 1.32 -5.47 -13.75
CA ASN A 43 0.48 -5.14 -14.91
C ASN A 43 -0.42 -3.92 -14.62
N LEU A 44 -0.49 -2.99 -15.56
CA LEU A 44 -1.35 -1.79 -15.48
C LEU A 44 -2.84 -2.15 -15.36
N THR A 45 -3.32 -3.15 -16.12
CA THR A 45 -4.73 -3.54 -16.09
C THR A 45 -5.11 -4.12 -14.74
N SER A 46 -4.22 -4.87 -14.09
CA SER A 46 -4.41 -5.38 -12.74
C SER A 46 -4.59 -4.26 -11.71
N GLN A 47 -3.81 -3.17 -11.82
CA GLN A 47 -3.95 -2.01 -10.92
C GLN A 47 -5.33 -1.35 -11.07
N LEU A 48 -5.82 -1.25 -12.31
CA LEU A 48 -7.16 -0.71 -12.59
C LEU A 48 -8.25 -1.65 -12.06
N PHE A 49 -8.16 -2.95 -12.34
CA PHE A 49 -9.15 -3.93 -11.94
C PHE A 49 -9.30 -4.03 -10.43
N VAL A 50 -8.21 -3.96 -9.66
CA VAL A 50 -8.29 -3.93 -8.18
C VAL A 50 -9.11 -2.73 -7.70
N ASN A 51 -8.94 -1.54 -8.30
CA ASN A 51 -9.70 -0.36 -7.89
C ASN A 51 -11.18 -0.46 -8.28
N ILE A 52 -11.49 -0.99 -9.47
CA ILE A 52 -12.88 -1.24 -9.89
C ILE A 52 -13.54 -2.27 -8.97
N TYR A 53 -12.81 -3.33 -8.63
CA TYR A 53 -13.28 -4.39 -7.75
C TYR A 53 -13.60 -3.87 -6.33
N MET A 54 -12.67 -3.08 -5.77
CA MET A 54 -12.80 -2.47 -4.45
C MET A 54 -13.81 -1.31 -4.40
N ASN A 55 -14.30 -0.80 -5.53
CA ASN A 55 -15.32 0.27 -5.53
C ASN A 55 -16.60 -0.14 -4.82
N LYS A 56 -17.00 -1.43 -4.87
CA LYS A 56 -18.14 -1.93 -4.09
C LYS A 56 -17.93 -1.76 -2.59
N PHE A 57 -16.69 -1.96 -2.11
CA PHE A 57 -16.34 -1.73 -0.72
C PHE A 57 -16.43 -0.24 -0.36
N ASP A 58 -15.92 0.65 -1.21
CA ASP A 58 -16.03 2.10 -0.98
C ASP A 58 -17.50 2.55 -0.88
N GLN A 59 -18.35 2.03 -1.77
CA GLN A 59 -19.79 2.28 -1.77
C GLN A 59 -20.46 1.77 -0.49
N PHE A 60 -20.09 0.57 -0.03
CA PHE A 60 -20.56 0.02 1.24
C PHE A 60 -20.16 0.92 2.43
N MET A 61 -18.89 1.31 2.51
CA MET A 61 -18.39 2.21 3.54
C MET A 61 -19.11 3.56 3.54
N LYS A 62 -19.37 4.13 2.36
CA LYS A 62 -19.93 5.47 2.23
C LYS A 62 -21.46 5.54 2.36
N HIS A 63 -22.18 4.59 1.75
CA HIS A 63 -23.64 4.66 1.64
C HIS A 63 -24.38 3.76 2.63
N LYS A 64 -23.77 2.64 3.05
CA LYS A 64 -24.36 1.73 4.04
C LYS A 64 -23.89 2.07 5.44
N LEU A 65 -22.58 2.05 5.66
CA LEU A 65 -22.00 2.35 6.98
C LEU A 65 -21.90 3.85 7.27
N LYS A 66 -22.00 4.69 6.24
CA LYS A 66 -21.97 6.16 6.34
C LYS A 66 -20.71 6.70 7.02
N MET A 67 -19.58 6.00 6.88
CA MET A 67 -18.32 6.44 7.44
C MET A 67 -17.89 7.76 6.80
N LYS A 68 -17.77 8.81 7.63
CA LYS A 68 -17.43 10.15 7.18
C LYS A 68 -15.98 10.23 6.70
N TYR A 69 -15.07 9.61 7.46
CA TYR A 69 -13.63 9.68 7.25
C TYR A 69 -13.07 8.29 6.99
N CYS A 70 -13.13 7.85 5.74
CA CYS A 70 -12.50 6.62 5.26
C CYS A 70 -11.54 6.98 4.13
N ILE A 71 -10.27 6.61 4.28
CA ILE A 71 -9.21 6.86 3.31
C ILE A 71 -8.70 5.50 2.85
N ARG A 72 -8.70 5.25 1.54
CA ARG A 72 -8.17 4.02 0.94
C ARG A 72 -7.09 4.34 -0.08
N TYR A 73 -6.03 3.55 -0.07
CA TYR A 73 -4.98 3.53 -1.07
C TYR A 73 -4.69 2.07 -1.45
N ALA A 74 -5.12 1.67 -2.65
CA ALA A 74 -5.11 0.27 -3.06
C ALA A 74 -5.83 -0.64 -2.04
N ASP A 75 -5.12 -1.58 -1.43
CA ASP A 75 -5.58 -2.52 -0.40
C ASP A 75 -5.51 -1.95 1.03
N ASP A 76 -4.65 -0.95 1.28
CA ASP A 76 -4.50 -0.31 2.57
C ASP A 76 -5.61 0.75 2.78
N PHE A 77 -6.30 0.73 3.92
CA PHE A 77 -7.28 1.76 4.28
C PHE A 77 -7.24 2.14 5.77
N VAL A 78 -7.65 3.36 6.07
CA VAL A 78 -7.75 3.94 7.42
C VAL A 78 -9.13 4.55 7.58
N ILE A 79 -9.74 4.29 8.74
CA ILE A 79 -11.04 4.83 9.13
C ILE A 79 -10.83 5.65 10.40
N LEU A 80 -11.38 6.86 10.44
CA LEU A 80 -11.30 7.74 11.60
C LEU A 80 -12.68 7.91 12.22
N SER A 81 -12.76 7.68 13.53
CA SER A 81 -13.93 7.97 14.36
C SER A 81 -13.49 8.50 15.72
N GLU A 82 -14.37 9.26 16.36
CA GLU A 82 -14.25 9.70 17.74
C GLU A 82 -14.70 8.60 18.73
N ASP A 83 -15.45 7.59 18.27
CA ASP A 83 -15.91 6.46 19.08
C ASP A 83 -15.11 5.19 18.76
N LYS A 84 -14.36 4.72 19.77
CA LYS A 84 -13.62 3.45 19.67
C LYS A 84 -14.54 2.25 19.47
N LYS A 85 -15.72 2.23 20.10
CA LYS A 85 -16.66 1.11 19.98
C LYS A 85 -17.24 1.01 18.57
N GLU A 86 -17.47 2.14 17.91
CA GLU A 86 -17.85 2.16 16.50
C GLU A 86 -16.78 1.47 15.64
N LEU A 87 -15.50 1.80 15.86
CA LEU A 87 -14.38 1.16 15.14
C LEU A 87 -14.28 -0.35 15.41
N GLU A 88 -14.47 -0.77 16.67
CA GLU A 88 -14.47 -2.19 17.04
C GLU A 88 -15.59 -2.95 16.33
N ASN A 89 -16.81 -2.39 16.33
CA ASN A 89 -17.97 -2.99 15.65
C ASN A 89 -17.80 -3.03 14.12
N LEU A 90 -17.12 -2.05 13.53
CA LEU A 90 -16.87 -1.99 12.09
C LEU A 90 -15.99 -3.14 11.59
N ILE A 91 -15.08 -3.68 12.41
CA ILE A 91 -14.15 -4.73 11.99
C ILE A 91 -14.92 -5.94 11.45
N GLU A 92 -15.93 -6.42 12.20
CA GLU A 92 -16.70 -7.59 11.79
C GLU A 92 -17.61 -7.31 10.59
N LEU A 93 -18.18 -6.10 10.51
CA LEU A 93 -18.98 -5.68 9.35
C LEU A 93 -18.14 -5.65 8.06
N ILE A 94 -16.94 -5.07 8.13
CA ILE A 94 -15.99 -5.01 7.02
C ILE A 94 -15.51 -6.42 6.66
N ARG A 95 -15.13 -7.23 7.65
CA ARG A 95 -14.68 -8.61 7.44
C ARG A 95 -15.73 -9.43 6.70
N ASN A 96 -16.98 -9.37 7.16
CA ASN A 96 -18.09 -10.09 6.56
C ASN A 96 -18.39 -9.60 5.14
N PHE A 97 -18.38 -8.27 4.91
CA PHE A 97 -18.57 -7.72 3.57
C PHE A 97 -17.47 -8.19 2.60
N LEU A 98 -16.20 -8.03 2.99
CA LEU A 98 -15.06 -8.41 2.16
C LEU A 98 -15.10 -9.92 1.84
N LYS A 99 -15.39 -10.77 2.83
CA LYS A 99 -15.45 -12.22 2.64
C LYS A 99 -16.63 -12.65 1.77
N ASN A 100 -17.82 -12.12 2.03
CA ASN A 100 -19.05 -12.62 1.38
C ASN A 100 -19.23 -12.03 -0.03
N GLU A 101 -19.01 -10.72 -0.18
CA GLU A 101 -19.25 -9.98 -1.42
C GLU A 101 -18.04 -9.93 -2.35
N LEU A 102 -16.83 -9.81 -1.77
CA LEU A 102 -15.59 -9.64 -2.54
C LEU A 102 -14.64 -10.84 -2.46
N LYS A 103 -14.97 -11.90 -1.71
CA LYS A 103 -14.09 -13.07 -1.51
C LYS A 103 -12.66 -12.68 -1.08
N LEU A 104 -12.54 -11.60 -0.31
CA LEU A 104 -11.28 -11.09 0.23
C LEU A 104 -11.24 -11.30 1.75
N GLU A 105 -10.05 -11.56 2.28
CA GLU A 105 -9.83 -11.73 3.71
C GLU A 105 -8.97 -10.60 4.27
N LEU A 106 -9.37 -10.08 5.44
CA LEU A 106 -8.51 -9.18 6.21
C LEU A 106 -7.39 -9.97 6.89
N HIS A 107 -6.17 -9.50 6.73
CA HIS A 107 -5.02 -10.12 7.38
C HIS A 107 -5.15 -9.99 8.91
N PRO A 108 -5.13 -11.11 9.66
CA PRO A 108 -5.51 -11.13 11.09
C PRO A 108 -4.63 -10.24 11.96
N ASN A 109 -3.32 -10.18 11.65
CA ASN A 109 -2.35 -9.44 12.45
C ASN A 109 -2.06 -8.01 11.93
N LYS A 110 -2.83 -7.50 10.97
CA LYS A 110 -2.61 -6.17 10.37
C LYS A 110 -3.73 -5.18 10.65
N ILE A 111 -4.61 -5.51 11.59
CA ILE A 111 -5.67 -4.61 12.05
C ILE A 111 -5.20 -3.99 13.36
N SER A 112 -5.24 -2.67 13.45
CA SER A 112 -4.89 -1.92 14.66
C SER A 112 -5.84 -0.75 14.85
N ILE A 113 -6.32 -0.55 16.07
CA ILE A 113 -7.05 0.64 16.48
C ILE A 113 -6.11 1.45 17.38
N GLU A 114 -5.75 2.63 16.91
CA GLU A 114 -4.78 3.51 17.57
C GLU A 114 -5.38 4.91 17.75
N THR A 115 -4.89 5.64 18.75
CA THR A 115 -5.27 7.06 18.88
C THR A 115 -4.54 7.89 17.83
N PHE A 116 -5.19 8.90 17.28
CA PHE A 116 -4.55 9.78 16.30
C PHE A 116 -3.34 10.53 16.92
N SER A 117 -3.37 10.80 18.22
CA SER A 117 -2.25 11.37 18.98
C SER A 117 -1.01 10.48 19.05
N SER A 118 -1.18 9.16 19.06
CA SER A 118 -0.06 8.20 19.03
C SER A 118 0.64 8.13 17.67
N GLY A 119 0.01 8.70 16.64
CA GLY A 119 0.49 8.69 15.27
C GLY A 119 0.00 7.47 14.50
N VAL A 120 -0.53 7.71 13.29
CA VAL A 120 -1.07 6.66 12.42
C VAL A 120 -0.06 6.30 11.34
N ASP A 121 0.39 5.05 11.36
CA ASP A 121 1.32 4.53 10.36
C ASP A 121 0.60 4.22 9.04
N PHE A 122 0.78 5.06 8.02
CA PHE A 122 0.10 4.94 6.73
C PHE A 122 0.99 5.43 5.58
N LEU A 123 1.06 4.64 4.50
CA LEU A 123 1.80 4.95 3.26
C LEU A 123 3.27 5.39 3.46
N GLY A 124 3.96 4.73 4.40
CA GLY A 124 5.39 4.94 4.64
C GLY A 124 5.73 6.14 5.52
N MET A 125 4.72 6.83 6.05
CA MET A 125 4.85 7.89 7.06
C MET A 125 4.05 7.55 8.32
N VAL A 126 4.45 8.14 9.43
CA VAL A 126 3.65 8.17 10.65
C VAL A 126 3.03 9.56 10.76
N ASN A 127 1.70 9.60 10.78
CA ASN A 127 0.91 10.82 10.66
C ASN A 127 0.37 11.24 12.04
N PHE A 128 0.74 12.43 12.49
CA PHE A 128 0.25 13.06 13.72
C PHE A 128 -0.68 14.23 13.37
N PRO A 129 -1.47 14.75 14.33
CA PRO A 129 -2.38 15.87 14.08
C PRO A 129 -1.71 17.12 13.51
N LYS A 130 -0.45 17.38 13.90
CA LYS A 130 0.27 18.62 13.55
C LYS A 130 1.44 18.42 12.60
N HIS A 131 1.91 17.18 12.44
CA HIS A 131 3.13 16.89 11.69
C HIS A 131 3.17 15.44 11.21
N LYS A 132 4.13 15.13 10.35
CA LYS A 132 4.34 13.78 9.81
C LYS A 132 5.81 13.43 9.92
N ILE A 133 6.14 12.18 10.26
CA ILE A 133 7.53 11.71 10.29
C ILE A 133 7.70 10.49 9.38
N LEU A 134 8.94 10.23 8.95
CA LEU A 134 9.24 9.06 8.15
C LEU A 134 9.14 7.77 8.99
N ARG A 135 8.44 6.74 8.49
CA ARG A 135 8.35 5.43 9.15
C ARG A 135 9.74 4.87 9.43
N THR A 136 9.96 4.33 10.63
CA THR A 136 11.28 3.82 11.07
C THR A 136 11.88 2.81 10.09
N LYS A 137 11.08 1.89 9.55
CA LYS A 137 11.51 0.91 8.54
C LYS A 137 11.98 1.59 7.25
N THR A 138 11.25 2.60 6.78
CA THR A 138 11.58 3.39 5.60
C THR A 138 12.88 4.16 5.81
N LYS A 139 13.02 4.83 6.97
CA LYS A 139 14.25 5.52 7.38
C LYS A 139 15.47 4.58 7.40
N ARG A 140 15.36 3.40 8.02
CA ARG A 140 16.44 2.41 8.06
C ARG A 140 16.83 1.94 6.65
N ARG A 141 15.83 1.66 5.79
CA ARG A 141 16.06 1.26 4.40
C ARG A 141 16.74 2.35 3.59
N MET A 142 16.34 3.61 3.77
CA MET A 142 16.97 4.78 3.15
C MET A 142 18.45 4.86 3.50
N PHE A 143 18.81 4.84 4.80
CA PHE A 143 20.21 4.88 5.22
C PHE A 143 21.03 3.71 4.67
N LYS A 144 20.49 2.48 4.71
CA LYS A 144 21.17 1.29 4.15
C LYS A 144 21.46 1.46 2.65
N LYS A 145 20.48 1.95 1.88
CA LYS A 145 20.64 2.16 0.43
C LYS A 145 21.64 3.27 0.10
N ILE A 146 21.61 4.38 0.83
CA ILE A 146 22.57 5.48 0.65
C ILE A 146 23.99 5.00 0.97
N SER A 147 24.18 4.22 2.06
CA SER A 147 25.49 3.66 2.40
C SER A 147 26.02 2.75 1.31
N LYS A 148 25.19 1.81 0.81
CA LYS A 148 25.56 0.90 -0.27
C LYS A 148 25.95 1.64 -1.54
N LYS A 149 25.14 2.63 -1.97
CA LYS A 149 25.47 3.44 -3.15
C LYS A 149 26.75 4.25 -2.98
N ARG A 150 27.09 4.65 -1.76
CA ARG A 150 28.35 5.34 -1.49
C ARG A 150 29.55 4.39 -1.63
N GLU A 151 29.44 3.16 -1.16
CA GLU A 151 30.45 2.13 -1.38
C GLU A 151 30.63 1.86 -2.88
N GLU A 152 29.53 1.67 -3.61
CA GLU A 152 29.55 1.50 -5.07
C GLU A 152 30.20 2.69 -5.81
N LEU A 153 30.02 3.92 -5.30
CA LEU A 153 30.68 5.11 -5.85
C LEU A 153 32.20 5.09 -5.58
N LYS A 154 32.64 4.70 -4.37
CA LYS A 154 34.06 4.58 -4.02
C LYS A 154 34.76 3.53 -4.86
N ASP A 155 34.09 2.41 -5.10
CA ASP A 155 34.56 1.31 -5.92
C ASP A 155 34.43 1.61 -7.44
N LYS A 156 33.98 2.82 -7.79
CA LYS A 156 33.76 3.30 -9.17
C LYS A 156 32.78 2.44 -9.99
N ILE A 157 31.91 1.71 -9.32
CA ILE A 157 30.82 0.91 -9.93
C ILE A 157 29.72 1.84 -10.46
N ILE A 158 29.49 2.97 -9.80
CA ILE A 158 28.52 3.99 -10.23
C ILE A 158 29.17 5.37 -10.37
N SER A 159 28.58 6.22 -11.21
CA SER A 159 29.00 7.62 -11.36
C SER A 159 28.52 8.50 -10.19
N GLN A 160 29.21 9.63 -10.00
CA GLN A 160 28.79 10.67 -9.06
C GLN A 160 27.36 11.16 -9.37
N GLU A 161 27.00 11.23 -10.65
CA GLU A 161 25.66 11.62 -11.08
C GLU A 161 24.59 10.62 -10.61
N SER A 162 24.80 9.32 -10.82
CA SER A 162 23.89 8.26 -10.38
C SER A 162 23.70 8.25 -8.85
N PHE A 163 24.79 8.52 -8.12
CA PHE A 163 24.73 8.72 -6.67
C PHE A 163 23.87 9.94 -6.30
N ASN A 164 24.14 11.09 -6.92
CA ASN A 164 23.43 12.34 -6.67
C ASN A 164 21.92 12.23 -6.98
N GLN A 165 21.54 11.59 -8.09
CA GLN A 165 20.13 11.34 -8.43
C GLN A 165 19.40 10.56 -7.33
N SER A 166 20.07 9.54 -6.77
CA SER A 166 19.50 8.72 -5.70
C SER A 166 19.39 9.48 -4.38
N LEU A 167 20.41 10.29 -4.09
CA LEU A 167 20.43 11.17 -2.92
C LEU A 167 19.30 12.20 -2.99
N GLN A 168 19.17 12.89 -4.12
CA GLN A 168 18.13 13.91 -4.33
C GLN A 168 16.72 13.32 -4.28
N SER A 169 16.53 12.08 -4.78
CA SER A 169 15.26 11.36 -4.61
C SER A 169 14.87 11.21 -3.13
N TYR A 170 15.81 10.82 -2.27
CA TYR A 170 15.55 10.71 -0.83
C TYR A 170 15.35 12.06 -0.14
N LEU A 171 16.11 13.09 -0.52
CA LEU A 171 15.92 14.45 0.00
C LEU A 171 14.54 14.99 -0.39
N GLY A 172 14.05 14.69 -1.60
CA GLY A 172 12.69 15.03 -2.03
C GLY A 172 11.62 14.44 -1.12
N VAL A 173 11.74 13.16 -0.75
CA VAL A 173 10.81 12.51 0.21
C VAL A 173 10.82 13.22 1.58
N LEU A 174 11.99 13.64 2.05
CA LEU A 174 12.12 14.30 3.35
C LEU A 174 11.47 15.69 3.40
N LYS A 175 11.21 16.34 2.25
CA LYS A 175 10.47 17.62 2.19
C LYS A 175 9.01 17.48 2.62
N HIS A 176 8.43 16.29 2.54
CA HIS A 176 7.02 16.03 2.85
C HIS A 176 6.77 15.55 4.30
N CYS A 177 7.81 15.51 5.13
CA CYS A 177 7.73 15.16 6.55
C CYS A 177 8.72 16.00 7.38
N GLU A 178 8.71 15.86 8.70
CA GLU A 178 9.71 16.46 9.59
C GLU A 178 11.06 15.72 9.48
N GLY A 179 11.66 15.80 8.30
CA GLY A 179 12.88 15.09 7.91
C GLY A 179 14.17 15.84 8.23
N ARG A 180 14.14 17.08 8.73
CA ARG A 180 15.33 17.96 8.84
C ARG A 180 16.51 17.33 9.57
N LYS A 181 16.27 16.63 10.69
CA LYS A 181 17.32 15.92 11.44
C LYS A 181 17.91 14.75 10.64
N ILE A 182 17.11 14.10 9.79
CA ILE A 182 17.54 13.00 8.92
C ILE A 182 18.36 13.55 7.77
N GLU A 183 17.87 14.60 7.12
CA GLU A 183 18.54 15.34 6.05
C GLU A 183 19.93 15.83 6.49
N TRP A 184 20.02 16.50 7.65
CA TRP A 184 21.30 16.98 8.17
C TRP A 184 22.31 15.85 8.39
N LYS A 185 21.86 14.70 8.92
CA LYS A 185 22.72 13.51 9.08
C LYS A 185 23.18 12.93 7.74
N ILE A 186 22.36 13.02 6.70
CA ILE A 186 22.72 12.58 5.36
C ILE A 186 23.76 13.55 4.78
N ILE A 187 23.54 14.86 4.87
CA ILE A 187 24.45 15.88 4.33
C ILE A 187 25.81 15.80 5.01
N GLN A 188 25.86 15.78 6.34
CA GLN A 188 27.13 15.70 7.08
C GLN A 188 27.95 14.47 6.71
N LYS A 189 27.31 13.30 6.50
CA LYS A 189 28.07 12.10 6.14
C LYS A 189 28.54 12.10 4.69
N ASN A 190 28.00 12.94 3.81
CA ASN A 190 28.29 12.92 2.37
C ASN A 190 29.16 14.08 1.89
N PHE A 191 29.15 15.21 2.61
CA PHE A 191 29.82 16.44 2.21
C PHE A 191 30.82 16.95 3.27
N ALA A 192 31.10 16.15 4.31
CA ALA A 192 32.25 16.30 5.19
C ALA A 192 33.26 15.20 4.88
#